data_AF-A0A1B6IP62-F1
#
_entry.id   AF-A0A1B6IP62-F1
#
_cell.length_a   1.000
_cell.length_b   1.000
_cell.length_c   1.000
_cell.angle_alpha   90.00
_cell.angle_beta   90.00
_cell.angle_gamma   90.00
#
_symmetry.space_group_name_H-M   'P 1'
#
loop_
_entity.id
_entity.type
_entity.pdbx_description
1 polymer ?
#
loop_
_entity_poly.entity_id
_entity_poly.type
_entity_poly.pdbx_seq_one_letter_code
_entity_poly.pdbx_strand_id
1 'polypeptide(L)'
;TTAQSVCDTDLARPYSEVPGPRPVPLLGNTWRLLPVIGQYQVSDLAQVSRLLYEQYGNIVKLSGLIGRPDLLFVYDVDEIEKVYRLEGDTPYRPSMPCLVQYKSKVRKDFFGRLPGVVGV
;
A
#
# COMPACT_ATOMS: atom_id res chain seq x y z
N THR A 1 -6.94 -5.95 -44.99
CA THR A 1 -5.81 -6.17 -44.05
C THR A 1 -6.02 -5.27 -42.86
N THR A 2 -6.61 -5.80 -41.80
CA THR A 2 -7.00 -5.04 -40.61
C THR A 2 -5.84 -5.11 -39.62
N ALA A 3 -5.10 -4.01 -39.46
CA ALA A 3 -4.11 -3.91 -38.39
C ALA A 3 -4.87 -3.82 -37.07
N GLN A 4 -4.87 -4.89 -36.30
CA GLN A 4 -5.32 -4.85 -34.91
C GLN A 4 -4.37 -3.93 -34.15
N SER A 5 -4.91 -2.83 -33.61
CA SER A 5 -4.22 -2.01 -32.62
C SER A 5 -3.94 -2.90 -31.42
N VAL A 6 -2.69 -3.31 -31.22
CA VAL A 6 -2.28 -4.03 -30.02
C VAL A 6 -2.66 -3.17 -28.82
N CYS A 7 -3.51 -3.70 -27.94
CA CYS A 7 -3.88 -2.98 -26.73
C CYS A 7 -2.66 -3.06 -25.80
N ASP A 8 -2.20 -1.92 -25.27
CA ASP A 8 -0.95 -1.80 -24.49
C ASP A 8 -0.85 -2.80 -23.31
N THR A 9 -2.00 -3.32 -22.89
CA THR A 9 -2.16 -4.39 -21.90
C THR A 9 -1.56 -5.74 -22.30
N ASP A 10 -1.44 -6.05 -23.60
CA ASP A 10 -0.91 -7.33 -24.08
C ASP A 10 0.61 -7.47 -23.84
N LEU A 11 1.29 -6.34 -23.60
CA LEU A 11 2.72 -6.29 -23.26
C LEU A 11 2.97 -6.11 -21.75
N ALA A 12 1.90 -5.99 -20.95
CA ALA A 12 2.03 -5.79 -19.52
C ALA A 12 2.59 -7.04 -18.83
N ARG A 13 3.65 -6.84 -18.02
CA ARG A 13 4.21 -7.90 -17.18
C ARG A 13 3.19 -8.31 -16.10
N PRO A 14 3.17 -9.59 -15.70
CA PRO A 14 2.24 -10.04 -14.68
C PRO A 14 2.53 -9.41 -13.32
N TYR A 15 1.49 -9.15 -12.52
CA TYR A 15 1.61 -8.54 -11.19
C TYR A 15 2.52 -9.32 -10.22
N SER A 16 2.69 -10.63 -10.43
CA SER A 16 3.62 -11.47 -9.68
C SER A 16 5.08 -10.99 -9.80
N GLU A 17 5.44 -10.35 -10.90
CA GLU A 17 6.79 -9.88 -11.21
C GLU A 17 7.12 -8.48 -10.67
N VAL A 18 6.17 -7.80 -10.04
CA VAL A 18 6.46 -6.52 -9.36
C VAL A 18 7.56 -6.77 -8.30
N PRO A 19 8.67 -6.01 -8.35
CA PRO A 19 9.81 -6.27 -7.48
C PRO A 19 9.46 -5.97 -6.02
N GLY A 20 10.16 -6.62 -5.10
CA GLY A 20 9.98 -6.43 -3.67
C GLY A 20 10.51 -7.59 -2.84
N PRO A 21 10.40 -7.50 -1.51
CA PRO A 21 10.83 -8.56 -0.62
C PRO A 21 10.12 -9.86 -0.93
N ARG A 22 10.89 -10.92 -1.21
CA ARG A 22 10.31 -12.24 -1.45
C ARG A 22 9.79 -12.84 -0.14
N PRO A 23 8.51 -13.24 -0.09
CA PRO A 23 7.96 -13.87 1.10
C PRO A 23 8.67 -15.21 1.36
N VAL A 24 8.95 -15.52 2.62
CA VAL A 24 9.45 -16.85 3.00
C VAL A 24 8.28 -17.84 3.08
N PRO A 25 8.50 -19.14 2.85
CA PRO A 25 7.48 -20.15 3.07
C PRO A 25 6.86 -20.04 4.47
N LEU A 26 5.54 -20.24 4.57
CA LEU A 26 4.73 -20.24 5.80
C LEU A 26 4.56 -18.88 6.53
N LEU A 27 5.57 -18.02 6.61
CA LEU A 27 5.50 -16.75 7.35
C LEU A 27 5.29 -15.50 6.47
N GLY A 28 5.48 -15.62 5.15
CA GLY A 28 5.34 -14.49 4.23
C GLY A 28 6.42 -13.42 4.45
N ASN A 29 6.07 -12.14 4.31
CA ASN A 29 6.97 -11.04 4.70
C ASN A 29 6.67 -10.47 6.09
N THR A 30 5.67 -11.00 6.80
CA THR A 30 5.24 -10.48 8.11
C THR A 30 6.36 -10.48 9.14
N TRP A 31 7.27 -11.46 9.08
CA TRP A 31 8.41 -11.55 9.98
C TRP A 31 9.34 -10.32 9.89
N ARG A 32 9.41 -9.65 8.73
CA ARG A 32 10.24 -8.45 8.52
C ARG A 32 9.74 -7.23 9.29
N LEU A 33 8.49 -7.28 9.77
CA LEU A 33 7.82 -6.21 10.51
C LEU A 33 7.80 -6.48 12.03
N LEU A 34 8.43 -7.55 12.51
CA LEU A 34 8.46 -7.89 13.93
C LEU A 34 9.44 -6.97 14.71
N PRO A 35 9.09 -6.51 15.92
CA PRO A 35 9.82 -5.45 16.63
C PRO A 35 11.25 -5.82 17.08
N VAL A 36 11.61 -7.10 17.13
CA VAL A 36 12.93 -7.57 17.62
C VAL A 36 13.79 -8.18 16.52
N ILE A 37 13.17 -8.82 15.51
CA ILE A 37 13.86 -9.63 14.48
C ILE A 37 13.65 -9.01 13.08
N GLY A 38 12.66 -8.13 12.94
CA GLY A 38 12.29 -7.52 11.67
C GLY A 38 13.31 -6.49 11.21
N GLN A 39 13.49 -6.44 9.89
CA GLN A 39 14.38 -5.47 9.22
C GLN A 39 13.73 -4.09 9.11
N TYR A 40 12.41 -4.02 9.23
CA TYR A 40 11.63 -2.80 9.06
C TYR A 40 11.00 -2.40 10.38
N GLN A 41 11.40 -1.23 10.88
CA GLN A 41 10.72 -0.60 12.00
C GLN A 41 9.43 0.03 11.49
N VAL A 42 8.29 -0.59 11.79
CA VAL A 42 6.96 -0.11 11.36
C VAL A 42 6.65 1.31 11.88
N SER A 43 7.29 1.70 13.00
CA SER A 43 7.19 3.05 13.57
C SER A 43 7.80 4.15 12.68
N ASP A 44 8.69 3.81 11.74
CA ASP A 44 9.28 4.75 10.79
C ASP A 44 8.99 4.32 9.35
N LEU A 45 7.76 4.58 8.92
CA LEU A 45 7.31 4.27 7.56
C LEU A 45 8.14 5.00 6.50
N ALA A 46 8.68 6.19 6.81
CA ALA A 46 9.50 6.95 5.88
C ALA A 46 10.84 6.25 5.62
N GLN A 47 11.50 5.76 6.68
CA GLN A 47 12.70 4.95 6.54
C GLN A 47 12.44 3.65 5.78
N VAL A 48 11.37 2.92 6.12
CA VAL A 48 11.00 1.69 5.42
C VAL A 48 10.76 1.96 3.93
N SER A 49 10.02 3.02 3.62
CA SER A 49 9.76 3.43 2.25
C SER A 49 11.06 3.75 1.49
N ARG A 50 11.97 4.51 2.11
CA ARG A 50 13.28 4.82 1.53
C ARG A 50 14.10 3.56 1.22
N LEU A 51 14.19 2.62 2.16
CA LEU A 51 14.93 1.37 1.98
C LEU A 51 14.34 0.53 0.84
N LEU A 52 13.01 0.45 0.75
CA LEU A 52 12.33 -0.26 -0.33
C LEU A 52 12.64 0.39 -1.69
N TYR A 53 12.61 1.72 -1.77
CA TYR A 53 12.96 2.45 -2.98
C TYR A 53 14.43 2.20 -3.40
N GLU A 54 15.37 2.38 -2.47
CA GLU A 54 16.80 2.19 -2.74
C GLU A 54 17.13 0.75 -3.18
N GLN A 55 16.40 -0.25 -2.67
CA GLN A 55 16.65 -1.67 -2.96
C GLN A 55 15.93 -2.20 -4.20
N TYR A 56 14.69 -1.76 -4.46
CA TYR A 56 13.81 -2.37 -5.46
C TYR A 56 13.36 -1.41 -6.57
N GLY A 57 13.59 -0.09 -6.42
CA GLY A 57 13.31 0.93 -7.42
C GLY A 57 11.92 1.55 -7.31
N ASN A 58 11.39 2.01 -8.45
CA ASN A 58 10.27 2.95 -8.53
C ASN A 58 8.89 2.35 -8.18
N ILE A 59 8.75 1.03 -8.21
CA ILE A 59 7.50 0.34 -7.85
C ILE A 59 7.86 -0.90 -7.04
N VAL A 60 7.27 -1.05 -5.85
CA VAL A 60 7.66 -2.11 -4.91
C VAL A 60 6.44 -2.76 -4.28
N LYS A 61 6.38 -4.08 -4.31
CA LYS A 61 5.31 -4.88 -3.71
C LYS A 61 5.79 -5.57 -2.44
N LEU A 62 5.16 -5.23 -1.32
CA LEU A 62 5.30 -5.95 -0.06
C LEU A 62 4.07 -6.87 0.13
N SER A 63 4.26 -8.15 -0.19
CA SER A 63 3.19 -9.17 -0.19
C SER A 63 3.30 -10.16 0.95
N GLY A 64 2.26 -10.95 1.19
CA GLY A 64 2.27 -12.00 2.21
C GLY A 64 2.26 -11.45 3.64
N LEU A 65 1.49 -10.38 3.85
CA LEU A 65 1.23 -9.78 5.16
C LEU A 65 0.01 -10.47 5.79
N ILE A 66 0.17 -11.04 6.99
CA ILE A 66 -0.91 -11.76 7.67
C ILE A 66 -2.08 -10.81 7.94
N GLY A 67 -3.26 -11.16 7.44
CA GLY A 67 -4.50 -10.40 7.63
C GLY A 67 -4.54 -9.04 6.92
N ARG A 68 -3.64 -8.79 5.96
CA ARG A 68 -3.59 -7.53 5.20
C ARG A 68 -3.40 -7.81 3.70
N PRO A 69 -3.98 -6.98 2.82
CA PRO A 69 -3.69 -7.05 1.39
C PRO A 69 -2.22 -6.67 1.12
N ASP A 70 -1.76 -6.99 -0.09
CA ASP A 70 -0.45 -6.55 -0.57
C ASP A 70 -0.35 -5.02 -0.52
N LEU A 71 0.80 -4.52 -0.06
CA LEU A 71 1.11 -3.10 -0.11
C LEU A 71 1.96 -2.82 -1.35
N LEU A 72 1.47 -1.95 -2.22
CA LEU A 72 2.17 -1.48 -3.41
C LEU A 72 2.66 -0.04 -3.18
N PHE A 73 3.97 0.13 -3.15
CA PHE A 73 4.61 1.43 -3.09
C PHE A 73 4.92 1.88 -4.51
N VAL A 74 4.45 3.05 -4.90
CA VAL A 74 4.76 3.68 -6.19
C VAL A 74 5.50 4.97 -5.87
N TYR A 75 6.68 5.15 -6.46
CA TYR A 75 7.57 6.28 -6.24
C TYR A 75 7.70 7.19 -7.45
N ASP A 76 7.29 6.70 -8.62
CA ASP A 76 7.23 7.48 -9.85
C ASP A 76 6.00 8.38 -9.87
N VAL A 77 6.20 9.68 -10.08
CA VAL A 77 5.14 10.69 -10.00
C VAL A 77 4.12 10.53 -11.13
N ASP A 78 4.58 10.18 -12.34
CA ASP A 78 3.71 10.03 -13.50
C ASP A 78 2.81 8.80 -13.33
N GLU A 79 3.34 7.71 -12.76
CA GLU A 79 2.55 6.52 -12.44
C GLU A 79 1.55 6.78 -11.30
N ILE A 80 1.94 7.51 -10.27
CA ILE A 80 1.01 7.91 -9.19
C ILE A 80 -0.17 8.72 -9.77
N GLU A 81 0.12 9.69 -10.64
CA GLU A 81 -0.92 10.48 -11.30
C GLU A 81 -1.89 9.60 -12.09
N LYS A 82 -1.37 8.67 -12.90
CA LYS A 82 -2.20 7.73 -13.68
C LYS A 82 -3.10 6.91 -12.78
N VAL A 83 -2.57 6.34 -11.68
CA VAL A 83 -3.37 5.57 -10.72
C VAL A 83 -4.52 6.41 -10.16
N TYR A 84 -4.24 7.63 -9.70
CA TYR A 84 -5.28 8.50 -9.16
C TYR A 84 -6.30 8.96 -10.20
N ARG A 85 -5.90 9.16 -11.47
CA ARG A 85 -6.83 9.51 -12.55
C ARG A 85 -7.71 8.34 -12.99
N LEU A 86 -7.22 7.11 -12.84
CA LEU A 86 -7.94 5.89 -13.18
C LEU A 86 -8.83 5.40 -12.02
N GLU A 87 -8.61 5.89 -10.80
CA GLU A 87 -9.60 5.74 -9.73
C GLU A 87 -10.90 6.43 -10.15
N GLY A 88 -12.00 5.67 -10.22
CA GLY A 88 -13.32 6.22 -10.55
C GLY A 88 -13.87 7.17 -9.48
N ASP A 89 -15.07 7.71 -9.72
CA ASP A 89 -15.68 8.76 -8.89
C ASP A 89 -15.82 8.42 -7.39
N THR A 90 -15.86 7.14 -7.05
CA THR A 90 -15.97 6.64 -5.66
C THR A 90 -14.79 5.71 -5.32
N PRO A 91 -13.61 6.26 -5.01
CA PRO A 91 -12.44 5.45 -4.79
C PRO A 91 -12.49 4.74 -3.43
N TYR A 92 -11.82 3.59 -3.32
CA TYR A 92 -11.73 2.88 -2.06
C TYR A 92 -10.79 3.63 -1.10
N ARG A 93 -11.33 4.05 0.04
CA ARG A 93 -10.61 4.81 1.08
C ARG A 93 -10.77 4.07 2.41
N PRO A 94 -9.92 3.07 2.72
CA PRO A 94 -10.07 2.30 3.94
C PRO A 94 -9.92 3.20 5.17
N SER A 95 -10.83 3.04 6.13
CA SER A 95 -10.74 3.74 7.42
C SER A 95 -9.43 3.39 8.12
N MET A 96 -8.82 4.35 8.82
CA MET A 96 -7.63 4.08 9.62
C MET A 96 -8.05 3.69 11.05
N PRO A 97 -7.88 2.42 11.49
CA PRO A 97 -8.47 1.94 12.74
C PRO A 97 -8.01 2.72 13.98
N CYS A 98 -6.77 3.22 13.99
CA CYS A 98 -6.28 4.04 15.09
C CYS A 98 -6.99 5.40 15.16
N LEU A 99 -7.36 6.02 14.03
CA LEU A 99 -8.18 7.24 14.02
C LEU A 99 -9.60 6.95 14.49
N VAL A 100 -10.19 5.84 14.04
CA VAL A 100 -11.52 5.42 14.51
C VAL A 100 -11.52 5.27 16.03
N GLN A 101 -10.55 4.55 16.59
CA GLN A 101 -10.39 4.37 18.04
C GLN A 101 -10.13 5.71 18.76
N TYR A 102 -9.26 6.56 18.23
CA TYR A 102 -8.93 7.85 18.82
C TYR A 102 -10.15 8.77 18.87
N LYS A 103 -10.86 8.91 17.75
CA LYS A 103 -12.02 9.81 17.63
C LYS A 103 -13.25 9.30 18.39
N SER A 104 -13.52 7.99 18.35
CA SER A 104 -14.72 7.40 18.96
C SER A 104 -14.61 7.11 20.45
N LYS A 105 -13.38 6.87 20.97
CA LYS A 105 -13.16 6.51 22.38
C LYS A 105 -12.26 7.49 23.11
N VAL A 106 -11.06 7.80 22.60
CA VAL A 106 -10.06 8.60 23.33
C VAL A 106 -10.45 10.07 23.42
N ARG A 107 -10.98 10.64 22.35
CA ARG A 107 -11.40 12.06 22.22
C ARG A 107 -12.89 12.19 21.91
N LYS A 108 -13.68 11.22 22.39
CA LYS A 108 -15.12 11.15 22.15
C LYS A 108 -15.82 12.47 22.46
N ASP A 109 -15.51 13.10 23.59
CA ASP A 109 -16.22 14.30 24.04
C ASP A 109 -15.92 15.52 23.14
N PHE A 110 -14.74 15.55 22.52
CA PHE A 110 -14.37 16.59 21.58
C PHE A 110 -15.02 16.39 20.21
N PHE A 111 -14.98 15.17 19.66
CA PHE A 111 -15.51 14.87 18.32
C PHE A 111 -17.03 14.64 18.30
N GLY A 112 -17.62 14.28 19.43
CA GLY A 112 -19.05 14.05 19.59
C GLY A 112 -19.61 13.01 18.62
N ARG A 113 -20.84 13.23 18.16
CA ARG A 113 -21.57 12.32 17.27
C ARG A 113 -21.08 12.35 15.81
N LEU A 114 -20.41 13.43 15.39
CA LEU A 114 -20.00 13.66 14.00
C LEU A 114 -18.49 13.91 13.93
N PRO A 115 -17.67 12.84 13.95
CA PRO A 115 -16.20 12.93 13.99
C PRO A 115 -15.52 13.39 12.69
N GLY A 116 -16.31 13.85 11.71
CA GLY A 116 -15.89 14.26 10.37
C GLY A 116 -15.70 13.09 9.39
N VAL A 117 -15.44 13.40 8.13
CA VAL A 117 -15.30 12.43 7.01
C VAL A 117 -13.90 11.83 6.87
N VAL A 118 -12.89 12.39 7.55
CA VAL A 118 -11.50 11.92 7.43
C VAL A 118 -11.24 10.79 8.42
N GLY A 119 -10.92 9.59 7.91
CA GLY A 119 -10.41 8.48 8.72
C GLY A 119 -11.44 7.77 9.59
N VAL A 120 -12.72 7.81 9.19
CA VAL A 120 -13.82 6.98 9.74
C VAL A 120 -14.18 5.86 8.80
#